data_AF-A0A2N1R286-F1
#
_entry.id   AF-A0A2N1R286-F1
#
_cell.length_a   1.000
_cell.length_b   1.000
_cell.length_c   1.000
_cell.angle_alpha   90.00
_cell.angle_beta   90.00
_cell.angle_gamma   90.00
#
_symmetry.space_group_name_H-M   'P 1'
#
loop_
_entity.id
_entity.type
_entity.pdbx_description
1 polymer ?
#
loop_
_entity_poly.entity_id
_entity_poly.type
_entity_poly.pdbx_seq_one_letter_code
_entity_poly.pdbx_strand_id
1 'polypeptide(L)'
;MPRAGSSPEFLITGLSGLFALAVGYREELFYRIYVIGALRERGAGAAAAILVSTGLFAAGHAYQGWPGILSSSLVGAAMAVAAVRGFRLHALALAHAAYDFGVLMAAFAFASGST
;
A
#
# COMPACT_ATOMS: atom_id res chain seq x y z
N MET A 1 18.45 -22.34 26.92
CA MET A 1 19.38 -21.31 26.40
C MET A 1 18.59 -20.36 25.53
N PRO A 2 18.52 -19.05 25.82
CA PRO A 2 17.74 -18.12 25.02
C PRO A 2 18.54 -17.73 23.78
N ARG A 3 18.04 -18.02 22.57
CA ARG A 3 18.31 -17.15 21.42
C ARG A 3 17.15 -16.16 21.36
N ALA A 4 17.27 -15.10 22.15
CA ALA A 4 16.47 -13.90 21.91
C ALA A 4 16.74 -13.43 20.48
N GLY A 5 15.70 -13.02 19.73
CA GLY A 5 15.85 -12.36 18.42
C GLY A 5 16.84 -11.20 18.56
N SER A 6 18.08 -11.43 18.15
CA SER A 6 19.25 -10.76 18.71
C SER A 6 19.55 -9.48 17.94
N SER A 7 18.76 -8.43 18.15
CA SER A 7 18.86 -7.03 17.66
C SER A 7 18.48 -6.68 16.19
N PRO A 8 19.05 -7.23 15.10
CA PRO A 8 18.65 -6.87 13.73
C PRO A 8 17.24 -7.28 13.36
N GLU A 9 16.76 -8.44 13.80
CA GLU A 9 15.41 -8.94 13.44
C GLU A 9 14.32 -8.01 13.98
N PHE A 10 14.40 -7.66 15.27
CA PHE A 10 13.48 -6.72 15.89
C PHE A 10 13.54 -5.34 15.23
N LEU A 11 14.74 -4.87 14.86
CA LEU A 11 14.92 -3.60 14.15
C LEU A 11 14.32 -3.65 12.75
N ILE A 12 14.56 -4.72 11.99
CA ILE A 12 13.99 -4.91 10.63
C ILE A 12 12.47 -4.94 10.72
N THR A 13 11.90 -5.75 11.61
CA THR A 13 10.43 -5.83 11.79
C THR A 13 9.86 -4.48 12.21
N GLY A 14 10.44 -3.82 13.23
CA GLY A 14 9.96 -2.53 13.72
C GLY A 14 10.03 -1.43 12.66
N LEU A 15 11.19 -1.29 11.98
CA LEU A 15 11.38 -0.29 10.93
C LEU A 15 10.51 -0.58 9.71
N SER A 16 10.30 -1.85 9.33
CA SER A 16 9.39 -2.22 8.25
C SER A 16 7.95 -1.82 8.58
N GLY A 17 7.51 -2.00 9.83
CA GLY A 17 6.18 -1.57 10.27
C GLY A 17 6.02 -0.05 10.20
N LEU A 18 7.02 0.70 10.69
CA LEU A 18 7.00 2.16 10.61
C LEU A 18 7.03 2.67 9.16
N PHE A 19 7.84 2.04 8.32
CA PHE A 19 7.91 2.34 6.88
C PHE A 19 6.56 2.08 6.21
N ALA A 20 5.97 0.91 6.43
CA ALA A 20 4.67 0.55 5.87
C ALA A 20 3.55 1.50 6.32
N LEU A 21 3.56 1.94 7.59
CA LEU A 21 2.65 2.97 8.07
C LEU A 21 2.86 4.29 7.34
N ALA A 22 4.11 4.77 7.23
CA ALA A 22 4.42 6.04 6.57
C ALA A 22 4.00 6.01 5.08
N VAL A 23 4.30 4.92 4.37
CA VAL A 23 3.91 4.70 2.98
C VAL A 23 2.39 4.64 2.84
N GLY A 24 1.73 3.79 3.63
CA GLY A 24 0.27 3.64 3.60
C GLY A 24 -0.46 4.95 3.84
N TYR A 25 -0.04 5.76 4.82
CA TYR A 25 -0.67 7.08 5.04
C TYR A 25 -0.41 8.05 3.89
N ARG A 26 0.82 8.15 3.40
CA ARG A 26 1.18 9.05 2.30
C ARG A 26 0.37 8.72 1.04
N GLU A 27 0.32 7.45 0.69
CA GLU A 27 -0.28 6.99 -0.56
C GLU A 27 -1.80 7.03 -0.49
N GLU A 28 -2.41 6.61 0.62
CA GLU A 28 -3.86 6.70 0.75
C GLU A 28 -4.36 8.15 0.83
N LEU A 29 -3.61 9.03 1.51
CA LEU A 29 -3.93 10.46 1.52
C LEU A 29 -3.88 11.06 0.10
N PHE A 30 -2.86 10.73 -0.68
CA PHE A 30 -2.71 11.28 -2.03
C PHE A 30 -3.69 10.64 -3.03
N TYR A 31 -3.67 9.32 -3.20
CA TYR A 31 -4.41 8.65 -4.26
C TYR A 31 -5.91 8.52 -3.94
N ARG A 32 -6.27 8.26 -2.67
CA ARG A 32 -7.65 7.87 -2.31
C ARG A 32 -8.43 9.04 -1.75
N ILE A 33 -7.78 9.94 -1.02
CA ILE A 33 -8.44 11.15 -0.52
C ILE A 33 -8.31 12.28 -1.55
N TYR A 34 -7.08 12.72 -1.87
CA TYR A 34 -6.89 13.90 -2.72
C TYR A 34 -7.29 13.66 -4.18
N VAL A 35 -6.73 12.67 -4.88
CA VAL A 35 -7.01 12.45 -6.32
C VAL A 35 -8.49 12.13 -6.56
N ILE A 36 -9.06 11.16 -5.84
CA ILE A 36 -10.48 10.82 -5.99
C ILE A 36 -11.37 12.01 -5.60
N GLY A 37 -11.09 12.67 -4.47
CA GLY A 37 -11.84 13.83 -4.02
C GLY A 37 -11.84 14.95 -5.06
N ALA A 38 -10.65 15.36 -5.51
CA ALA A 38 -10.47 16.41 -6.50
C ALA A 38 -11.18 16.12 -7.84
N LEU A 39 -11.18 14.86 -8.30
CA LEU A 39 -11.89 14.44 -9.50
C LEU A 39 -13.41 14.51 -9.30
N ARG A 40 -13.91 13.99 -8.17
CA ARG A 40 -15.35 13.99 -7.86
C ARG A 40 -15.90 15.40 -7.67
N GLU A 41 -15.15 16.29 -7.03
CA GLU A 41 -15.49 17.72 -6.89
C GLU A 41 -15.61 18.42 -8.25
N ARG A 42 -14.86 17.96 -9.26
CA ARG A 42 -14.92 18.46 -10.64
C ARG A 42 -15.96 17.74 -11.52
N GLY A 43 -16.85 16.95 -10.90
CA GLY A 43 -17.95 16.29 -11.57
C GLY A 43 -17.61 14.92 -12.20
N ALA A 44 -16.42 14.37 -11.94
CA ALA A 44 -16.10 13.02 -12.43
C ALA A 44 -16.98 11.96 -11.72
N GLY A 45 -17.49 11.01 -12.51
CA GLY A 45 -18.18 9.84 -11.98
C GLY A 45 -17.26 8.94 -11.14
N ALA A 46 -17.85 8.14 -10.26
CA ALA A 46 -17.13 7.22 -9.37
C ALA A 46 -16.15 6.30 -10.11
N ALA A 47 -16.60 5.69 -11.21
CA ALA A 47 -15.78 4.77 -12.00
C ALA A 47 -14.56 5.47 -12.60
N ALA A 48 -14.73 6.67 -13.18
CA ALA A 48 -13.63 7.44 -13.73
C ALA A 48 -12.60 7.82 -12.65
N ALA A 49 -13.06 8.26 -11.47
CA ALA A 49 -12.17 8.59 -10.36
C ALA A 49 -11.38 7.37 -9.86
N ILE A 50 -12.02 6.20 -9.78
CA ILE A 50 -11.37 4.93 -9.41
C ILE A 50 -10.30 4.55 -10.44
N LEU A 51 -10.62 4.61 -11.73
CA LEU A 51 -9.70 4.25 -12.81
C LEU A 51 -8.47 5.16 -12.82
N VAL A 52 -8.66 6.48 -12.71
CA VAL A 52 -7.54 7.43 -12.70
C VAL A 52 -6.66 7.26 -11.46
N SER A 53 -7.28 7.17 -10.26
CA SER A 53 -6.54 6.94 -9.02
C SER A 53 -5.72 5.64 -9.07
N THR A 54 -6.33 4.55 -9.53
CA THR A 54 -5.67 3.24 -9.68
C THR A 54 -4.57 3.28 -10.72
N GLY A 55 -4.80 3.92 -11.87
CA GLY A 55 -3.81 4.03 -12.94
C GLY A 55 -2.57 4.81 -12.50
N LEU A 56 -2.74 5.93 -11.81
CA LEU A 56 -1.63 6.71 -11.26
C LEU A 56 -0.86 5.94 -10.18
N PHE A 57 -1.57 5.19 -9.34
CA PHE A 57 -0.97 4.33 -8.33
C PHE A 57 -0.12 3.23 -8.96
N ALA A 58 -0.66 2.50 -9.95
CA ALA A 58 0.04 1.44 -10.65
C ALA A 58 1.22 1.96 -11.48
N ALA A 59 1.10 3.14 -12.08
CA ALA A 59 2.20 3.80 -12.78
C ALA A 59 3.39 4.09 -11.84
N GLY A 60 3.12 4.50 -10.60
CA GLY A 60 4.14 4.68 -9.56
C GLY A 60 4.89 3.39 -9.20
N HIS A 61 4.31 2.23 -9.52
CA HIS A 61 4.88 0.90 -9.23
C HIS A 61 5.51 0.24 -10.46
N ALA A 62 5.53 0.89 -11.62
CA ALA A 62 6.06 0.32 -12.86
C ALA A 62 7.53 -0.11 -12.76
N TYR A 63 8.31 0.52 -11.87
CA TYR A 63 9.72 0.17 -11.62
C TYR A 63 9.92 -1.24 -11.03
N GLN A 64 8.86 -1.86 -10.50
CA GLN A 64 8.85 -3.22 -9.96
C GLN A 64 8.60 -4.29 -11.06
N GLY A 65 8.46 -3.86 -12.32
CA GLY A 65 8.13 -4.73 -13.44
C GLY A 65 6.66 -5.17 -13.47
N TRP A 66 6.35 -6.12 -14.36
CA TRP A 66 4.96 -6.60 -14.54
C TRP A 66 4.28 -7.11 -13.27
N PRO A 67 4.94 -7.87 -12.38
CA PRO A 67 4.30 -8.31 -11.15
C PRO A 67 3.86 -7.14 -10.26
N GLY A 68 4.68 -6.09 -10.15
CA GLY A 68 4.35 -4.92 -9.36
C GLY A 68 3.23 -4.07 -9.95
N ILE A 69 3.17 -3.95 -11.29
CA ILE A 69 2.04 -3.30 -11.97
C ILE A 69 0.73 -4.05 -11.68
N LEU A 70 0.76 -5.37 -11.76
CA LEU A 70 -0.44 -6.19 -11.53
C LEU A 70 -0.89 -6.11 -10.07
N SER A 71 0.02 -6.30 -9.11
CA SER A 71 -0.31 -6.25 -7.68
C SER A 71 -0.84 -4.87 -7.28
N SER A 72 -0.15 -3.80 -7.68
CA SER A 72 -0.57 -2.42 -7.40
C SER A 72 -1.88 -2.05 -8.08
N SER A 73 -2.18 -2.57 -9.28
CA SER A 73 -3.47 -2.38 -9.92
C SER A 73 -4.61 -3.02 -9.11
N LEU A 74 -4.42 -4.25 -8.63
CA LEU A 74 -5.44 -4.98 -7.87
C LEU A 74 -5.67 -4.33 -6.49
N VAL A 75 -4.60 -4.11 -5.73
CA VAL A 75 -4.67 -3.44 -4.41
C VAL A 75 -5.23 -2.03 -4.59
N GLY A 76 -4.73 -1.30 -5.58
CA GLY A 76 -5.11 0.07 -5.81
C GLY A 76 -6.58 0.24 -6.20
N ALA A 77 -7.11 -0.67 -7.02
CA ALA A 77 -8.53 -0.73 -7.35
C ALA A 77 -9.40 -1.04 -6.13
N ALA A 78 -9.02 -2.04 -5.32
CA ALA A 78 -9.74 -2.40 -4.11
C ALA A 78 -9.83 -1.22 -3.12
N MET A 79 -8.71 -0.53 -2.91
CA MET A 79 -8.63 0.63 -2.00
C MET A 79 -9.40 1.84 -2.54
N ALA A 80 -9.35 2.10 -3.86
CA ALA A 80 -10.15 3.14 -4.48
C ALA A 80 -11.66 2.87 -4.38
N VAL A 81 -12.10 1.63 -4.55
CA VAL A 81 -13.49 1.21 -4.34
C VAL A 81 -13.90 1.42 -2.88
N ALA A 82 -13.05 1.02 -1.92
CA ALA A 82 -13.32 1.24 -0.50
C ALA A 82 -13.43 2.73 -0.16
N ALA A 83 -12.54 3.58 -0.69
CA ALA A 83 -12.59 5.03 -0.51
C ALA A 83 -13.91 5.63 -1.03
N VAL A 84 -14.35 5.26 -2.24
CA VAL A 84 -15.64 5.72 -2.80
C VAL A 84 -16.85 5.21 -1.99
N ARG A 85 -16.72 4.07 -1.30
CA ARG A 85 -17.71 3.55 -0.36
C ARG A 85 -17.69 4.23 1.02
N GLY A 86 -16.82 5.23 1.23
CA GLY A 86 -16.79 6.04 2.44
C GLY A 86 -15.84 5.53 3.53
N PHE A 87 -14.91 4.62 3.21
CA PHE A 87 -13.89 4.21 4.17
C PHE A 87 -12.99 5.39 4.53
N ARG A 88 -12.67 5.53 5.83
CA ARG A 88 -11.86 6.64 6.35
C ARG A 88 -10.38 6.42 6.07
N LEU A 89 -9.62 7.51 6.00
CA LEU A 89 -8.17 7.50 5.79
C LEU A 89 -7.44 6.48 6.67
N HIS A 90 -7.73 6.44 7.97
CA HIS A 90 -7.04 5.52 8.88
C HIS A 90 -7.30 4.04 8.55
N ALA A 91 -8.53 3.69 8.17
CA ALA A 91 -8.85 2.31 7.80
C ALA A 91 -8.13 1.90 6.50
N LEU A 92 -8.10 2.81 5.53
CA LEU A 92 -7.37 2.61 4.27
C LEU A 92 -5.86 2.50 4.54
N ALA A 93 -5.26 3.47 5.23
CA ALA A 93 -3.82 3.51 5.49
C ALA A 93 -3.35 2.29 6.29
N LEU A 94 -4.12 1.84 7.28
CA LEU A 94 -3.79 0.63 8.03
C LEU A 94 -3.91 -0.65 7.21
N ALA A 95 -4.91 -0.76 6.32
CA ALA A 95 -5.03 -1.90 5.41
C ALA A 95 -3.87 -1.95 4.42
N HIS A 96 -3.47 -0.80 3.86
CA HIS A 96 -2.31 -0.70 2.97
C HIS A 96 -1.02 -1.04 3.72
N ALA A 97 -0.79 -0.44 4.88
CA ALA A 97 0.38 -0.73 5.70
C ALA A 97 0.46 -2.22 6.10
N ALA A 98 -0.67 -2.86 6.41
CA ALA A 98 -0.71 -4.29 6.71
C ALA A 98 -0.32 -5.15 5.49
N TYR A 99 -0.77 -4.76 4.29
CA TYR A 99 -0.37 -5.43 3.04
C TYR A 99 1.14 -5.30 2.80
N ASP A 100 1.69 -4.08 2.81
CA ASP A 100 3.12 -3.83 2.58
C ASP A 100 4.00 -4.52 3.61
N PHE A 101 3.61 -4.44 4.88
CA PHE A 101 4.31 -5.12 5.95
C PHE A 101 4.32 -6.64 5.75
N GLY A 102 3.19 -7.23 5.37
CA GLY A 102 3.10 -8.66 5.06
C GLY A 102 4.00 -9.07 3.89
N VAL A 103 4.02 -8.29 2.82
CA VAL A 103 4.91 -8.50 1.67
C VAL A 103 6.37 -8.42 2.08
N LEU A 104 6.76 -7.43 2.88
CA LEU A 104 8.13 -7.29 3.37
C LEU A 104 8.54 -8.46 4.26
N MET A 105 7.67 -8.89 5.19
CA MET A 105 7.97 -10.03 6.05
C MET A 105 8.13 -11.32 5.24
N ALA A 106 7.28 -11.54 4.23
CA ALA A 106 7.40 -12.68 3.33
C ALA A 106 8.70 -12.62 2.50
N ALA A 107 9.05 -11.44 1.98
CA ALA A 107 10.27 -11.24 1.20
C ALA A 107 11.54 -11.49 2.05
N PHE A 108 11.61 -10.98 3.27
CA PHE A 108 12.73 -11.23 4.17
C PHE A 108 12.82 -12.70 4.57
N ALA A 109 11.69 -13.35 4.87
CA ALA A 109 11.66 -14.78 5.17
C ALA A 109 12.19 -15.62 3.99
N PHE A 110 11.72 -15.33 2.77
CA PHE A 110 12.20 -16.01 1.56
C PHE A 110 13.70 -15.79 1.35
N ALA A 111 14.19 -14.55 1.48
CA ALA A 111 15.60 -14.23 1.34
C ALA A 111 16.47 -14.96 2.39
N SER A 112 16.00 -15.07 3.64
CA SER A 112 16.71 -15.77 4.72
C SER A 112 16.73 -17.29 4.58
N GLY A 113 15.73 -17.88 3.92
CA GLY A 113 15.68 -19.33 3.64
C GLY A 113 16.44 -19.76 2.39
N SER A 114 16.95 -18.79 1.61
CA SER A 114 17.68 -19.02 0.35
C SER A 114 19.20 -19.02 0.52
N THR A 115 19.69 -18.82 1.75
CA THR A 115 21.12 -18.82 2.15
C THR A 115 21.46 -20.07 2.92
#